data_AF-A0A227J677-F1
#
_entry.id   AF-A0A227J677-F1
#
_cell.length_a   1.000
_cell.length_b   1.000
_cell.length_c   1.000
_cell.angle_alpha   90.00
_cell.angle_beta   90.00
_cell.angle_gamma   90.00
#
_symmetry.space_group_name_H-M   'P 1'
#
loop_
_entity.id
_entity.type
_entity.pdbx_description
1 polymer ?
#
loop_
_entity_poly.entity_id
_entity_poly.type
_entity_poly.pdbx_seq_one_letter_code
_entity_poly.pdbx_strand_id
1 'polypeptide(L)'
;VIVDIAKDVQLAQAPTELLPPYVAPEIEDVSAEDIKRAQDVLAASTRPVLYVGGGVQLAKATDAVREFLRLNPMPAVSTLKGLGTIERHDPHYLGMLGMHGTKAANLVVQEA
;
A
#
# COMPACT_ATOMS: atom_id res chain seq x y z
N VAL A 1 9.45 16.58 -0.95
CA VAL A 1 10.47 17.21 -0.08
C VAL A 1 10.63 18.64 -0.57
N ILE A 2 10.65 19.62 0.34
CA ILE A 2 10.97 21.00 0.00
C ILE A 2 12.41 21.24 0.45
N VAL A 3 13.23 21.72 -0.48
CA VAL A 3 14.59 22.19 -0.19
C VAL A 3 14.60 23.67 -0.53
N ASP A 4 14.81 24.51 0.48
CA ASP A 4 14.95 25.95 0.31
C ASP A 4 16.43 26.33 0.48
N ILE A 5 16.92 27.20 -0.40
CA ILE A 5 18.33 27.59 -0.47
C ILE A 5 18.39 29.11 -0.48
N ALA A 6 19.05 29.69 0.53
CA ALA A 6 19.18 31.12 0.66
C ALA A 6 19.88 31.77 -0.55
N LYS A 7 19.48 33.00 -0.89
CA LYS A 7 19.93 33.71 -2.10
C LYS A 7 21.46 33.88 -2.16
N ASP A 8 22.08 34.19 -1.04
CA ASP A 8 23.53 34.33 -0.93
C ASP A 8 24.25 32.99 -1.16
N VAL A 9 23.70 31.89 -0.67
CA VAL A 9 24.22 30.52 -0.91
C VAL A 9 24.07 30.12 -2.38
N GLN A 10 22.96 30.47 -3.04
CA GLN A 10 22.76 30.22 -4.48
C GLN A 10 23.76 30.98 -5.37
N LEU A 11 24.21 32.15 -4.93
CA LEU A 11 25.14 33.02 -5.67
C LEU A 11 26.61 32.77 -5.32
N ALA A 12 26.88 32.06 -4.23
CA ALA A 12 28.24 31.76 -3.78
C ALA A 12 28.94 30.80 -4.76
N GLN A 13 30.25 30.97 -4.91
CA GLN A 13 31.08 30.00 -5.62
C GLN A 13 31.31 28.79 -4.71
N ALA A 14 31.07 27.59 -5.23
CA ALA A 14 31.28 26.33 -4.53
C ALA A 14 31.98 25.32 -5.46
N PRO A 15 32.67 24.31 -4.91
CA PRO A 15 33.18 23.20 -5.70
C PRO A 15 32.07 22.56 -6.53
N THR A 16 32.34 22.31 -7.81
CA THR A 16 31.40 21.71 -8.76
C THR A 16 31.43 20.19 -8.75
N GLU A 17 32.07 19.58 -7.75
CA GLU A 17 32.03 18.13 -7.58
C GLU A 17 30.58 17.69 -7.41
N LEU A 18 30.06 17.05 -8.46
CA LEU A 18 28.74 16.45 -8.42
C LEU A 18 28.75 15.38 -7.35
N LEU A 19 27.74 15.44 -6.47
CA LEU A 19 27.45 14.29 -5.63
C LEU A 19 27.31 13.05 -6.53
N PRO A 20 27.81 11.88 -6.09
CA PRO A 20 27.59 10.66 -6.84
C PRO A 20 26.09 10.49 -7.09
N PRO A 21 25.70 9.96 -8.27
CA PRO A 21 24.30 9.71 -8.55
C PRO A 21 23.71 8.84 -7.44
N TYR A 22 22.58 9.26 -6.89
CA TYR A 22 21.85 8.44 -5.94
C TYR A 22 21.32 7.21 -6.68
N VAL A 23 21.74 6.03 -6.23
CA VAL A 23 21.18 4.75 -6.66
C VAL A 23 20.21 4.33 -5.57
N ALA A 24 18.93 4.22 -5.92
CA ALA A 24 17.95 3.65 -5.00
C ALA A 24 18.38 2.21 -4.64
N PRO A 25 18.27 1.80 -3.37
CA PRO A 25 18.56 0.43 -3.00
C PRO A 25 17.66 -0.51 -3.79
N GLU A 26 18.21 -1.65 -4.21
CA GLU A 26 17.38 -2.72 -4.77
C GLU A 26 16.39 -3.18 -3.70
N ILE A 27 15.14 -3.30 -4.09
CA ILE A 27 14.11 -3.91 -3.25
C ILE A 27 14.26 -5.41 -3.46
N GLU A 28 14.55 -6.15 -2.38
CA GLU A 28 14.62 -7.60 -2.43
C GLU A 28 13.27 -8.16 -2.87
N ASP A 29 13.30 -9.08 -3.85
CA ASP A 29 12.12 -9.84 -4.23
C ASP A 29 11.68 -10.72 -3.06
N VAL A 30 10.36 -10.85 -2.91
CA VAL A 30 9.78 -11.75 -1.92
C VAL A 30 10.09 -13.19 -2.33
N SER A 31 10.63 -13.99 -1.41
CA SER A 31 10.98 -15.37 -1.70
C SER A 31 9.74 -16.22 -2.02
N ALA A 32 9.91 -17.26 -2.85
CA ALA A 32 8.83 -18.20 -3.14
C ALA A 32 8.33 -18.92 -1.87
N GLU A 33 9.21 -19.11 -0.88
CA GLU A 33 8.86 -19.69 0.42
C GLU A 33 7.95 -18.76 1.23
N ASP A 34 8.24 -17.45 1.25
CA ASP A 34 7.41 -16.46 1.94
C ASP A 34 6.03 -16.33 1.28
N ILE A 35 5.99 -16.35 -0.06
CA ILE A 35 4.73 -16.37 -0.81
C ILE A 35 3.92 -17.62 -0.47
N LYS A 36 4.57 -18.79 -0.44
CA LYS A 36 3.92 -20.06 -0.10
C LYS A 36 3.38 -20.03 1.33
N ARG A 37 4.15 -19.51 2.28
CA ARG A 37 3.74 -19.35 3.67
C ARG A 37 2.52 -18.43 3.81
N ALA A 38 2.51 -17.31 3.08
CA ALA A 38 1.36 -16.41 3.07
C ALA A 38 0.09 -17.09 2.50
N GLN A 39 0.24 -17.87 1.43
CA GLN A 39 -0.85 -18.66 0.86
C GLN A 39 -1.38 -19.71 1.84
N ASP A 40 -0.51 -20.40 2.56
CA ASP A 40 -0.91 -21.44 3.52
C ASP A 40 -1.67 -20.82 4.71
N VAL A 41 -1.21 -19.67 5.21
CA VAL A 41 -1.93 -18.91 6.26
C VAL A 41 -3.30 -18.44 5.75
N LEU A 42 -3.36 -17.93 4.52
CA LEU A 42 -4.62 -17.49 3.91
C LEU A 42 -5.60 -18.66 3.74
N ALA A 43 -5.11 -19.81 3.25
CA ALA A 43 -5.92 -21.01 3.02
C ALA A 43 -6.45 -21.64 4.32
N ALA A 44 -5.69 -21.52 5.43
CA ALA A 44 -6.11 -21.97 6.75
C ALA A 44 -7.05 -20.98 7.47
N SER A 45 -7.18 -19.75 6.98
CA SER A 45 -8.00 -18.73 7.62
C SER A 45 -9.49 -18.97 7.42
N THR A 46 -10.27 -18.81 8.50
CA THR A 46 -11.73 -18.95 8.46
C THR A 46 -12.44 -17.62 8.20
N ARG A 47 -11.76 -16.48 8.41
CA ARG A 47 -12.31 -15.12 8.32
C ARG A 47 -11.30 -14.13 7.70
N PRO A 48 -10.73 -14.41 6.50
CA PRO A 48 -9.74 -13.52 5.92
C PRO A 48 -10.35 -12.15 5.55
N VAL A 49 -9.55 -11.09 5.72
CA VAL A 49 -9.92 -9.73 5.35
C VAL A 49 -8.80 -9.10 4.54
N LEU A 50 -9.14 -8.53 3.38
CA LEU A 50 -8.20 -7.76 2.57
C LEU A 50 -8.13 -6.32 3.08
N TYR A 51 -7.04 -5.96 3.76
CA TYR A 51 -6.80 -4.63 4.28
C TYR A 51 -5.87 -3.82 3.37
N VAL A 52 -6.38 -2.75 2.75
CA VAL A 52 -5.65 -2.00 1.73
C VAL A 52 -5.13 -0.64 2.22
N GLY A 53 -3.81 -0.48 2.16
CA GLY A 53 -3.08 0.76 2.47
C GLY A 53 -2.68 1.57 1.24
N GLY A 54 -2.17 2.79 1.46
CA GLY A 54 -1.68 3.65 0.37
C GLY A 54 -0.42 3.15 -0.35
N GLY A 55 0.27 2.15 0.21
CA GLY A 55 1.41 1.50 -0.43
C GLY A 55 1.06 0.88 -1.78
N VAL A 56 -0.18 0.41 -1.97
CA VAL A 56 -0.62 -0.20 -3.24
C VAL A 56 -0.53 0.82 -4.39
N GLN A 57 -0.98 2.04 -4.17
CA GLN A 57 -0.92 3.08 -5.20
C GLN A 57 0.51 3.55 -5.45
N LEU A 58 1.32 3.69 -4.38
CA LEU A 58 2.74 4.05 -4.49
C LEU A 58 3.52 3.00 -5.31
N ALA A 59 3.18 1.71 -5.15
CA ALA A 59 3.77 0.61 -5.89
C ALA A 59 3.12 0.37 -7.27
N LYS A 60 2.12 1.17 -7.68
CA LYS A 60 1.33 0.96 -8.91
C LYS A 60 0.71 -0.44 -9.01
N ALA A 61 0.32 -1.02 -7.88
CA ALA A 61 -0.18 -2.40 -7.78
C ALA A 61 -1.72 -2.49 -7.71
N THR A 62 -2.45 -1.47 -8.15
CA THR A 62 -3.91 -1.42 -8.07
C THR A 62 -4.58 -2.59 -8.80
N ASP A 63 -4.14 -2.88 -10.04
CA ASP A 63 -4.74 -3.95 -10.84
C ASP A 63 -4.44 -5.32 -10.24
N ALA A 64 -3.23 -5.52 -9.71
CA ALA A 64 -2.86 -6.76 -9.02
C ALA A 64 -3.74 -7.01 -7.78
N VAL A 65 -4.05 -5.97 -7.00
CA VAL A 65 -4.95 -6.10 -5.83
C VAL A 65 -6.39 -6.40 -6.25
N ARG A 66 -6.88 -5.77 -7.33
CA ARG A 66 -8.22 -6.05 -7.86
C ARG A 66 -8.32 -7.47 -8.39
N GLU A 67 -7.30 -7.93 -9.12
CA GLU A 67 -7.23 -9.31 -9.58
C GLU A 67 -7.14 -10.29 -8.42
N PHE A 68 -6.33 -10.00 -7.41
CA PHE A 68 -6.23 -10.83 -6.20
C PHE A 68 -7.59 -10.97 -5.51
N LEU A 69 -8.33 -9.88 -5.32
CA LEU A 69 -9.66 -9.90 -4.72
C LEU A 69 -10.69 -10.65 -5.59
N ARG A 70 -10.58 -10.54 -6.92
CA ARG A 70 -11.41 -11.29 -7.87
C ARG A 70 -11.17 -12.80 -7.78
N LEU A 71 -9.91 -13.21 -7.64
CA LEU A 71 -9.51 -14.62 -7.52
C LEU A 71 -9.77 -15.18 -6.11
N ASN A 72 -9.75 -14.31 -5.09
CA ASN A 72 -9.92 -14.67 -3.68
C ASN A 72 -11.00 -13.79 -3.05
N PRO A 73 -12.29 -14.06 -3.32
CA PRO A 73 -13.39 -13.28 -2.77
C PRO A 73 -13.37 -13.27 -1.23
N MET A 74 -13.17 -12.10 -0.63
CA MET A 74 -13.14 -11.91 0.82
C MET A 74 -13.53 -10.49 1.19
N PRO A 75 -14.05 -10.22 2.40
CA PRO A 75 -14.31 -8.87 2.86
C PRO A 75 -13.08 -7.98 2.71
N ALA A 76 -13.26 -6.79 2.13
CA ALA A 76 -12.17 -5.88 1.83
C ALA A 76 -12.43 -4.49 2.40
N VAL A 77 -11.37 -3.86 2.92
CA VAL A 77 -11.42 -2.54 3.55
C VAL A 77 -10.25 -1.69 3.07
N SER A 78 -10.40 -0.37 3.14
CA SER A 78 -9.32 0.55 2.79
C SER A 78 -9.03 1.54 3.93
N THR A 79 -7.76 1.86 4.11
CA THR A 79 -7.38 3.08 4.83
C THR A 79 -7.76 4.32 4.01
N LEU A 80 -7.74 5.50 4.63
CA LEU A 80 -7.89 6.77 3.91
C LEU A 80 -6.91 6.89 2.73
N LYS A 81 -5.65 6.48 2.90
CA LYS A 81 -4.63 6.54 1.83
C LYS A 81 -4.78 5.42 0.79
N GLY A 82 -5.56 4.37 1.08
CA GLY A 82 -5.82 3.25 0.18
C GLY A 82 -7.06 3.46 -0.71
N LEU A 83 -7.87 4.50 -0.45
CA LEU A 83 -9.08 4.81 -1.21
C LEU A 83 -8.81 4.92 -2.72
N GLY A 84 -9.68 4.32 -3.52
CA GLY A 84 -9.55 4.24 -4.98
C GLY A 84 -8.86 2.96 -5.47
N THR A 85 -8.22 2.20 -4.58
CA THR A 85 -7.62 0.91 -4.95
C THR A 85 -8.69 -0.13 -5.27
N ILE A 86 -9.60 -0.39 -4.35
CA ILE A 86 -10.76 -1.27 -4.58
C ILE A 86 -11.87 -0.46 -5.24
N GLU A 87 -12.58 -1.05 -6.21
CA GLU A 87 -13.69 -0.37 -6.86
C GLU A 87 -14.83 -0.09 -5.87
N ARG A 88 -15.43 1.10 -5.97
CA ARG A 88 -16.45 1.55 -5.01
C ARG A 88 -17.66 0.61 -4.92
N HIS A 89 -18.01 -0.04 -6.02
CA HIS A 89 -19.17 -0.94 -6.12
C HIS A 89 -18.77 -2.42 -6.13
N ASP A 90 -17.52 -2.75 -5.79
CA ASP A 90 -17.12 -4.14 -5.59
C ASP A 90 -17.98 -4.75 -4.47
N PRO A 91 -18.61 -5.91 -4.69
CA PRO A 91 -19.52 -6.51 -3.72
C PRO A 91 -18.86 -6.89 -2.39
N HIS A 92 -17.53 -7.02 -2.36
CA HIS A 92 -16.78 -7.34 -1.15
C HIS A 92 -16.24 -6.12 -0.41
N TYR A 93 -16.39 -4.91 -0.97
CA TYR A 93 -15.81 -3.70 -0.39
C TYR A 93 -16.72 -3.11 0.69
N LEU A 94 -16.25 -3.14 1.94
CA LEU A 94 -16.96 -2.62 3.11
C LEU A 94 -16.67 -1.14 3.37
N GLY A 95 -15.83 -0.51 2.55
CA GLY A 95 -15.51 0.90 2.64
C GLY A 95 -14.23 1.21 3.41
N MET A 96 -14.12 2.47 3.81
CA MET A 96 -13.00 2.95 4.60
C MET A 96 -13.13 2.46 6.05
N LEU A 97 -12.02 2.07 6.68
CA LEU A 97 -11.97 1.84 8.14
C LEU A 97 -11.34 3.04 8.89
N GLY A 98 -11.45 3.05 10.21
CA GLY A 98 -10.93 4.09 11.11
C GLY A 98 -12.00 5.02 11.67
N MET A 99 -11.57 6.15 12.24
CA MET A 99 -12.45 7.11 12.96
C MET A 99 -13.59 7.69 12.11
N HIS A 100 -13.37 7.79 10.79
CA HIS A 100 -14.36 8.28 9.81
C HIS A 100 -14.82 7.15 8.87
N GLY A 101 -14.49 5.90 9.19
CA GLY A 101 -14.81 4.74 8.41
C GLY A 101 -16.22 4.21 8.64
N THR A 102 -16.60 3.16 7.92
CA THR A 102 -17.88 2.48 8.13
C THR A 102 -17.79 1.60 9.36
N LYS A 103 -18.93 1.43 10.06
CA LYS A 103 -19.03 0.48 11.18
C LYS A 103 -18.68 -0.94 10.74
N ALA A 104 -19.15 -1.35 9.55
CA ALA A 104 -18.87 -2.66 8.99
C ALA A 104 -17.37 -2.90 8.76
N ALA A 105 -16.66 -1.92 8.19
CA ALA A 105 -15.23 -2.02 7.97
C ALA A 105 -14.43 -2.10 9.28
N ASN A 106 -14.85 -1.38 10.33
CA ASN A 106 -14.20 -1.47 11.64
C ASN A 106 -14.47 -2.81 12.33
N LEU A 107 -15.71 -3.31 12.28
CA LEU A 107 -16.08 -4.58 12.91
C LEU A 107 -15.40 -5.78 12.23
N VAL A 108 -15.38 -5.83 10.90
CA VAL A 108 -14.78 -6.98 10.20
C VAL A 108 -13.29 -7.11 10.53
N VAL A 109 -12.57 -5.99 10.68
CA VAL A 109 -11.14 -6.00 11.04
C VAL A 109 -10.96 -6.41 12.51
N GLN A 110 -11.87 -6.00 13.40
CA GLN A 110 -11.82 -6.35 14.82
C GLN A 110 -12.11 -7.84 15.07
N GLU A 111 -12.89 -8.47 14.20
CA GLU A 111 -13.32 -9.87 14.29
C GLU A 111 -12.61 -10.80 13.30
N ALA A 112 -11.57 -10.34 12.61
CA ALA A 112 -10.80 -11.11 11.63
C ALA A 112 -9.86 -12.12 12.31
#